data_AF-A0A7S2FPZ0-F1
#
_entry.id   AF-A0A7S2FPZ0-F1
#
_cell.length_a   1.000
_cell.length_b   1.000
_cell.length_c   1.000
_cell.angle_alpha   90.00
_cell.angle_beta   90.00
_cell.angle_gamma   90.00
#
_symmetry.space_group_name_H-M   'P 1'
#
loop_
_entity.id
_entity.type
_entity.pdbx_description
1 polymer ?
#
loop_
_entity_poly.entity_id
_entity_poly.type
_entity_poly.pdbx_seq_one_letter_code
_entity_poly.pdbx_strand_id
1 'polypeptide(L)'
;SDKEKHRYLEVCKTHPDAGGHDVYDFLIQPVQRVPRYRLLLEDLLKLTDAAHADEAPLRDALDRIMEVAVHMNEEKLNLDETERMKALTARFVGAAALEK
;
A
#
# COMPACT_ATOMS: atom_id res chain seq x y z
N SER A 1 -25.68 -11.43 -6.92
CA SER A 1 -26.16 -10.73 -5.71
C SER A 1 -25.01 -10.51 -4.74
N ASP A 2 -24.95 -9.42 -3.98
CA ASP A 2 -23.87 -9.16 -3.00
C ASP A 2 -23.70 -10.28 -1.97
N LYS A 3 -24.79 -10.98 -1.65
CA LYS A 3 -24.76 -12.19 -0.80
C LYS A 3 -23.91 -13.33 -1.38
N GLU A 4 -23.90 -13.50 -2.69
CA GLU A 4 -23.14 -14.56 -3.35
C GLU A 4 -21.64 -14.25 -3.36
N LYS A 5 -21.28 -12.97 -3.57
CA LYS A 5 -19.89 -12.50 -3.47
C LYS A 5 -19.36 -12.68 -2.06
N HIS A 6 -20.14 -12.28 -1.05
CA HIS A 6 -19.75 -12.45 0.35
C HIS A 6 -19.55 -13.93 0.69
N ARG A 7 -20.49 -14.80 0.30
CA ARG A 7 -20.36 -16.24 0.49
C ARG A 7 -19.11 -16.81 -0.18
N TYR A 8 -18.80 -16.37 -1.40
CA TYR A 8 -17.61 -16.79 -2.12
C TYR A 8 -16.31 -16.37 -1.38
N LEU A 9 -16.25 -15.13 -0.90
CA LEU A 9 -15.10 -14.64 -0.12
C LEU A 9 -14.89 -15.43 1.17
N GLU A 10 -15.95 -15.80 1.89
CA GLU A 10 -15.83 -16.65 3.07
C GLU A 10 -15.32 -18.06 2.74
N VAL A 11 -15.73 -18.64 1.60
CA VAL A 11 -15.17 -19.92 1.13
C VAL A 11 -13.67 -19.78 0.82
N CYS A 12 -13.26 -18.69 0.16
CA CYS A 12 -11.84 -18.45 -0.16
C CYS A 12 -10.95 -18.38 1.09
N LYS A 13 -11.44 -17.82 2.22
CA LYS A 13 -10.67 -17.78 3.48
C LYS A 13 -10.33 -19.17 4.03
N THR A 14 -11.16 -20.17 3.73
CA THR A 14 -10.96 -21.55 4.21
C THR A 14 -9.97 -22.34 3.36
N HIS A 15 -9.52 -21.80 2.23
CA HIS A 15 -8.53 -22.44 1.39
C HIS A 15 -7.18 -22.57 2.14
N PRO A 16 -6.47 -23.70 2.05
CA PRO A 16 -5.19 -23.88 2.73
C PRO A 16 -4.18 -22.75 2.45
N ASP A 17 -4.08 -22.33 1.19
CA ASP A 17 -3.18 -21.26 0.76
C ASP A 17 -3.55 -19.88 1.31
N ALA A 18 -4.80 -19.68 1.73
CA ALA A 18 -5.21 -18.43 2.35
C ALA A 18 -4.59 -18.27 3.74
N GLY A 19 -4.20 -19.37 4.41
CA GLY A 19 -3.58 -19.30 5.74
C GLY A 19 -4.44 -18.60 6.80
N GLY A 20 -5.76 -18.57 6.60
CA GLY A 20 -6.71 -17.85 7.46
C GLY A 20 -6.86 -16.35 7.16
N HIS A 21 -6.18 -15.83 6.14
CA HIS A 21 -6.29 -14.46 5.69
C HIS A 21 -7.51 -14.24 4.79
N ASP A 22 -8.12 -13.06 4.91
CA ASP A 22 -9.11 -12.59 3.95
C ASP A 22 -8.49 -11.84 2.76
N VAL A 23 -9.31 -11.50 1.77
CA VAL A 23 -8.84 -10.79 0.58
C VAL A 23 -8.26 -9.42 0.93
N TYR A 24 -8.77 -8.74 1.96
CA TYR A 24 -8.24 -7.45 2.39
C TYR A 24 -6.86 -7.58 3.02
N ASP A 25 -6.62 -8.65 3.78
CA ASP A 25 -5.32 -8.97 4.36
C ASP A 25 -4.24 -9.13 3.27
N PHE A 26 -4.58 -9.71 2.12
CA PHE A 26 -3.65 -9.80 0.99
C PHE A 26 -3.46 -8.44 0.29
N LEU A 27 -4.54 -7.69 0.09
CA LEU A 27 -4.50 -6.40 -0.61
C LEU A 27 -3.72 -5.34 0.18
N ILE A 28 -3.64 -5.43 1.50
CA ILE A 28 -2.88 -4.49 2.33
C ILE A 28 -1.38 -4.83 2.41
N GLN A 29 -0.96 -6.05 2.04
CA GLN A 29 0.43 -6.48 2.17
C GLN A 29 1.43 -5.56 1.46
N PRO A 30 1.23 -5.07 0.22
CA PRO A 30 2.20 -4.17 -0.42
C PRO A 30 2.48 -2.90 0.39
N VAL A 31 1.45 -2.34 1.03
CA VAL A 31 1.56 -1.17 1.91
C VAL A 31 2.36 -1.48 3.18
N GLN A 32 2.17 -2.68 3.74
CA GLN A 32 2.85 -3.10 4.97
C GLN A 32 4.28 -3.65 4.74
N ARG A 33 4.55 -4.17 3.54
CA ARG A 33 5.78 -4.90 3.20
C ARG A 33 6.97 -3.97 3.02
N VAL A 34 6.76 -2.78 2.49
CA VAL A 34 7.82 -1.76 2.32
C VAL A 34 8.38 -1.28 3.68
N PRO A 35 7.56 -0.88 4.67
CA PRO A 35 8.05 -0.59 6.03
C PRO A 35 8.81 -1.76 6.67
N ARG A 36 8.35 -3.00 6.45
CA ARG A 36 9.01 -4.19 6.99
C ARG A 36 10.41 -4.38 6.39
N TYR A 37 10.58 -4.21 5.08
CA TYR A 37 11.89 -4.30 4.45
C TYR A 37 12.85 -3.22 4.92
N ARG A 38 12.36 -1.99 5.14
CA ARG A 38 13.17 -0.93 5.73
C ARG A 38 13.75 -1.36 7.07
N LEU A 39 12.91 -1.83 8.00
CA LEU A 39 13.35 -2.28 9.34
C LEU A 39 14.37 -3.42 9.26
N LEU A 40 14.12 -4.41 8.39
CA LEU A 40 15.03 -5.54 8.23
C LEU A 40 16.39 -5.12 7.64
N LEU A 41 16.40 -4.22 6.66
CA LEU A 41 17.63 -3.70 6.06
C LEU A 41 18.40 -2.80 7.03
N GLU A 42 17.72 -1.96 7.80
CA GLU A 42 18.33 -1.16 8.87
C GLU A 42 18.99 -2.04 9.92
N ASP A 43 18.32 -3.09 10.38
CA ASP A 43 18.86 -4.00 11.38
C ASP A 43 20.02 -4.83 10.83
N LEU A 44 19.94 -5.26 9.57
CA LEU A 44 21.03 -5.98 8.91
C LEU A 44 22.26 -5.08 8.72
N LEU A 45 22.07 -3.82 8.32
CA LEU A 45 23.15 -2.85 8.17
C LEU A 45 23.83 -2.55 9.51
N LYS A 46 23.08 -2.43 10.61
CA LYS A 46 23.65 -2.25 11.97
C LYS A 46 24.55 -3.42 12.40
N LEU A 47 24.27 -4.62 11.92
CA LEU A 47 25.04 -5.84 12.22
C LEU A 47 26.17 -6.11 11.21
N THR A 48 26.31 -5.27 10.18
CA THR A 48 27.32 -5.41 9.13
C THR A 48 28.48 -4.44 9.38
N ASP A 49 29.71 -4.95 9.36
CA ASP A 49 30.92 -4.13 9.51
C ASP A 49 31.07 -3.17 8.32
N ALA A 50 31.56 -1.95 8.57
CA ALA A 50 31.82 -0.94 7.54
C ALA A 50 32.83 -1.41 6.47
N ALA A 51 33.72 -2.34 6.79
CA ALA A 51 34.66 -2.92 5.83
C ALA A 51 34.11 -4.14 5.08
N HIS A 52 32.89 -4.60 5.41
CA HIS A 52 32.28 -5.75 4.77
C HIS A 52 31.83 -5.40 3.34
N ALA A 53 32.00 -6.32 2.40
CA ALA A 53 31.65 -6.11 0.99
C ALA A 53 30.15 -5.79 0.78
N ASP A 54 29.30 -6.26 1.69
CA ASP A 54 27.85 -6.06 1.64
C ASP A 54 27.37 -4.73 2.26
N GLU A 55 28.24 -3.95 2.91
CA GLU A 55 27.80 -2.69 3.54
C GLU A 55 27.22 -1.71 2.51
N ALA A 56 27.95 -1.44 1.43
CA ALA A 56 27.51 -0.50 0.41
C ALA A 56 26.26 -0.99 -0.35
N PRO A 57 26.17 -2.27 -0.78
CA PRO A 57 24.93 -2.82 -1.33
C PRO A 57 23.73 -2.75 -0.39
N LEU A 58 23.91 -2.99 0.92
CA LEU A 58 22.83 -2.90 1.90
C LEU A 58 22.35 -1.45 2.09
N ARG A 59 23.28 -0.48 2.06
CA ARG A 59 22.96 0.94 2.07
C ARG A 59 22.11 1.34 0.86
N ASP A 60 22.54 0.97 -0.35
CA ASP A 60 21.80 1.24 -1.60
C ASP A 60 20.41 0.60 -1.59
N ALA A 61 20.30 -0.64 -1.10
CA ALA A 61 19.01 -1.33 -0.97
C ALA A 61 18.07 -0.60 0.01
N LEU A 62 18.59 -0.10 1.13
CA LEU A 62 17.82 0.67 2.11
C LEU A 62 17.31 1.98 1.50
N ASP A 63 18.17 2.71 0.80
CA ASP A 63 17.82 3.98 0.14
C ASP A 63 16.71 3.77 -0.89
N ARG A 64 16.83 2.74 -1.75
CA ARG A 64 15.78 2.38 -2.73
C ARG A 64 14.45 2.04 -2.08
N ILE A 65 14.46 1.32 -0.96
CA ILE A 65 13.23 0.99 -0.22
C ILE A 65 12.59 2.26 0.36
N MET A 66 13.38 3.22 0.81
CA MET A 66 12.89 4.51 1.28
C MET A 66 12.29 5.33 0.14
N GLU A 67 12.91 5.36 -1.03
CA GLU A 67 12.36 6.02 -2.23
C GLU A 67 10.99 5.43 -2.62
N VAL A 68 10.87 4.10 -2.64
CA VAL A 68 9.59 3.43 -2.90
C VAL A 68 8.53 3.83 -1.86
N ALA A 69 8.90 3.91 -0.58
CA ALA A 69 7.97 4.33 0.48
C ALA A 69 7.46 5.76 0.29
N VAL A 70 8.35 6.68 -0.11
CA VAL A 70 8.00 8.07 -0.41
C VAL A 70 7.05 8.13 -1.62
N HIS A 71 7.41 7.45 -2.72
CA HIS A 71 6.59 7.42 -3.93
C HIS A 71 5.19 6.87 -3.68
N MET A 72 5.07 5.78 -2.91
CA MET A 72 3.76 5.22 -2.53
C MET A 72 2.91 6.20 -1.72
N ASN A 73 3.54 6.97 -0.82
CA ASN A 73 2.85 7.98 -0.03
C ASN A 73 2.38 9.15 -0.90
N GLU A 74 3.20 9.62 -1.83
CA GLU A 74 2.86 10.69 -2.78
C GLU A 74 1.71 10.29 -3.72
N GLU A 75 1.76 9.08 -4.28
CA GLU A 75 0.68 8.54 -5.12
C GLU A 75 -0.65 8.48 -4.36
N LYS A 76 -0.63 8.02 -3.11
CA LYS A 76 -1.84 8.02 -2.26
C LYS A 76 -2.38 9.44 -2.07
N LEU A 77 -1.53 10.41 -1.75
CA LEU A 77 -1.93 11.80 -1.58
C LEU A 77 -2.58 12.36 -2.86
N ASN A 78 -1.97 12.12 -4.02
CA ASN A 78 -2.51 12.55 -5.31
C ASN A 78 -3.88 11.94 -5.62
N LEU A 79 -4.07 10.66 -5.29
CA LEU A 79 -5.36 9.98 -5.42
C LEU A 79 -6.42 10.62 -4.52
N ASP A 80 -6.11 10.82 -3.23
CA ASP A 80 -7.01 11.44 -2.26
C ASP A 80 -7.40 12.88 -2.70
N GLU A 81 -6.44 13.66 -3.22
CA GLU A 81 -6.68 15.00 -3.76
C GLU A 81 -7.57 14.97 -5.01
N THR A 82 -7.30 14.02 -5.92
CA THR A 82 -8.10 13.84 -7.14
C THR A 82 -9.54 13.45 -6.81
N GLU A 83 -9.75 12.55 -5.86
CA GLU A 83 -11.09 12.18 -5.39
C GLU A 83 -11.82 13.37 -4.76
N ARG A 84 -11.12 14.16 -3.93
CA ARG A 84 -11.67 15.36 -3.31
C ARG A 84 -12.06 16.41 -4.35
N MET A 85 -11.24 16.62 -5.38
CA MET A 85 -11.53 17.53 -6.48
C MET A 85 -12.77 17.08 -7.25
N LYS A 86 -12.87 15.78 -7.59
CA LYS A 86 -14.06 15.21 -8.25
C LYS A 86 -15.33 15.38 -7.42
N ALA A 87 -15.24 15.16 -6.10
CA ALA A 87 -16.38 15.35 -5.20
C ALA A 87 -16.83 16.83 -5.15
N LEU A 88 -15.88 17.76 -5.18
CA LEU A 88 -16.17 19.20 -5.18
C LEU A 88 -16.82 19.64 -6.50
N THR A 89 -16.27 19.23 -7.65
CA THR A 89 -16.83 19.59 -8.96
C THR A 89 -18.23 19.02 -9.17
N ALA A 90 -18.49 17.79 -8.72
CA ALA A 90 -19.82 17.19 -8.77
C ALA A 90 -20.87 18.01 -7.99
N ARG A 91 -20.49 18.61 -6.85
CA ARG A 91 -21.38 19.47 -6.05
C ARG A 91 -21.71 20.79 -6.77
N PHE A 92 -20.74 21.39 -7.45
CA PHE A 92 -20.97 22.64 -8.20
C PHE A 92 -21.82 22.41 -9.46
N VAL A 93 -21.58 21.33 -10.22
CA VAL A 93 -22.38 20.99 -11.40
C VAL A 93 -23.81 20.60 -11.02
N GLY A 94 -23.99 19.84 -9.93
CA GLY A 94 -25.31 19.50 -9.41
C GLY A 94 -26.11 20.70 -8.90
N ALA A 95 -25.44 21.71 -8.32
CA ALA A 95 -26.09 22.95 -7.89
C ALA A 95 -26.56 23.81 -9.09
N ALA A 96 -25.75 23.90 -10.16
CA ALA A 96 -26.13 24.65 -11.37
C ALA A 96 -27.28 24.01 -12.17
N ALA A 97 -27.54 22.71 -11.97
CA ALA A 97 -28.65 22.00 -12.61
C ALA A 97 -30.00 22.22 -11.91
N LEU A 98 -30.02 22.72 -10.67
CA LEU A 98 -31.23 22.96 -9.87
C LEU A 98 -31.76 24.40 -9.99
N GLU A 99 -31.03 25.30 -10.67
CA GLU A 99 -31.44 26.70 -10.90
C GLU A 99 -32.15 26.92 -12.25
N LYS A 100 -32.67 25.86 -12.89
CA LYS A 100 -33.47 25.96 -14.13
C LYS A 100 -34.89 25.45 -13.94
#